data_AF-A0A4R4YTB7-F1
#
_entry.id   AF-A0A4R4YTB7-F1
#
_cell.length_a   1.000
_cell.length_b   1.000
_cell.length_c   1.000
_cell.angle_alpha   90.00
_cell.angle_beta   90.00
_cell.angle_gamma   90.00
#
_symmetry.space_group_name_H-M   'P 1'
#
loop_
_entity.id
_entity.type
_entity.pdbx_description
1 polymer ?
#
loop_
_entity_poly.entity_id
_entity_poly.type
_entity_poly.pdbx_seq_one_letter_code
_entity_poly.pdbx_strand_id
1 'polypeptide(L)'
;MADGDLLALAEAKAIEGRVEESIDLYQQAVGQDPLLESAHRALISLHLIQGDRVAAVHQYDALTKILAEQGSVPSPQTTALLS
;
A
#
# COMPACT_ATOMS: atom_id res chain seq x y z
N MET A 1 -15.20 7.59 11.34
CA MET A 1 -14.27 8.13 10.33
C MET A 1 -12.96 7.39 10.54
N ALA A 2 -12.96 6.05 10.50
CA ALA A 2 -13.31 5.11 9.43
C ALA A 2 -12.21 5.12 8.38
N ASP A 3 -11.37 4.09 8.40
CA ASP A 3 -10.13 3.92 7.62
C ASP A 3 -10.32 4.18 6.10
N GLY A 4 -11.56 4.09 5.61
CA GLY A 4 -11.98 4.49 4.27
C GLY A 4 -11.76 5.97 3.91
N ASP A 5 -11.76 6.89 4.89
CA ASP A 5 -11.56 8.33 4.64
C ASP A 5 -10.11 8.63 4.18
N LEU A 6 -9.12 7.94 4.75
CA LEU A 6 -7.71 8.10 4.36
C LEU A 6 -7.43 7.50 2.99
N LEU A 7 -7.97 6.30 2.70
CA LEU A 7 -7.81 5.63 1.40
C LEU A 7 -8.37 6.49 0.27
N ALA A 8 -9.58 7.04 0.45
CA ALA A 8 -10.23 7.88 -0.56
C ALA A 8 -9.47 9.19 -0.78
N LEU A 9 -8.96 9.82 0.29
CA LEU A 9 -8.13 11.03 0.17
C LEU A 9 -6.80 10.73 -0.53
N ALA A 10 -6.15 9.62 -0.17
CA ALA A 10 -4.89 9.19 -0.79
C ALA A 10 -5.06 8.92 -2.29
N GLU A 11 -6.15 8.25 -2.67
CA GLU A 11 -6.50 7.99 -4.07
C GLU A 11 -6.74 9.30 -4.84
N ALA A 12 -7.48 10.23 -4.24
CA ALA A 12 -7.68 11.55 -4.84
C ALA A 12 -6.35 12.29 -5.07
N LYS A 13 -5.42 12.25 -4.10
CA LYS A 13 -4.09 12.85 -4.25
C LYS A 13 -3.27 12.19 -5.37
N ALA A 14 -3.35 10.88 -5.53
CA ALA A 14 -2.70 10.17 -6.64
C ALA A 14 -3.26 10.63 -7.99
N ILE A 15 -4.59 10.76 -8.11
CA ILE A 15 -5.26 11.24 -9.34
C ILE A 15 -4.86 12.69 -9.66
N GLU A 16 -4.68 13.54 -8.65
CA GLU A 16 -4.18 14.91 -8.80
C GLU A 16 -2.68 14.98 -9.18
N GLY A 17 -1.98 13.84 -9.29
CA GLY A 17 -0.54 13.78 -9.53
C GLY A 17 0.31 14.16 -8.31
N ARG A 18 -0.31 14.32 -7.14
CA ARG A 18 0.35 14.61 -5.85
C ARG A 18 0.80 13.30 -5.20
N VAL A 19 1.72 12.62 -5.87
CA VAL A 19 2.12 11.24 -5.54
C VAL A 19 2.72 11.13 -4.14
N GLU A 20 3.57 12.07 -3.74
CA GLU A 20 4.21 12.05 -2.41
C GLU A 20 3.16 12.13 -1.28
N GLU A 21 2.17 13.03 -1.42
CA GLU A 21 1.09 13.14 -0.43
C GLU A 21 0.18 11.92 -0.41
N SER A 22 -0.04 11.28 -1.56
CA SER A 22 -0.75 10.00 -1.64
C SER A 22 -0.02 8.92 -0.85
N ILE A 23 1.31 8.82 -1.02
CA ILE A 23 2.16 7.88 -0.29
C ILE A 23 2.07 8.15 1.22
N ASP A 24 2.19 9.40 1.66
CA ASP A 24 2.11 9.77 3.08
C ASP A 24 0.76 9.37 3.70
N LEU A 25 -0.33 9.52 2.96
CA LEU A 25 -1.66 9.14 3.43
C LEU A 25 -1.85 7.62 3.50
N TYR A 26 -1.36 6.87 2.51
CA TYR A 26 -1.40 5.40 2.57
C TYR A 26 -0.48 4.85 3.66
N GLN A 27 0.68 5.47 3.91
CA GLN A 27 1.55 5.11 5.04
C GLN A 27 0.86 5.36 6.38
N GLN A 28 0.12 6.46 6.51
CA GLN A 28 -0.71 6.71 7.70
C GLN A 28 -1.80 5.64 7.86
N ALA A 29 -2.47 5.24 6.77
CA ALA A 29 -3.48 4.18 6.82
C ALA A 29 -2.86 2.84 7.25
N VAL A 30 -1.68 2.47 6.74
CA VAL A 30 -0.92 1.28 7.20
C VAL A 30 -0.49 1.42 8.66
N GLY A 31 -0.15 2.62 9.12
CA GLY A 31 0.17 2.89 10.52
C GLY A 31 -1.02 2.72 11.46
N GLN A 32 -2.24 2.97 10.98
CA GLN A 32 -3.49 2.75 11.72
C GLN A 32 -3.92 1.28 11.71
N ASP A 33 -3.87 0.65 10.54
CA ASP A 33 -4.15 -0.77 10.36
C ASP A 33 -3.05 -1.45 9.53
N PRO A 34 -2.07 -2.11 10.19
CA PRO A 34 -0.98 -2.81 9.51
C PRO A 34 -1.44 -3.97 8.62
N LEU A 35 -2.66 -4.49 8.81
CA LEU A 35 -3.23 -5.59 8.02
C LEU A 35 -4.03 -5.09 6.81
N LEU A 36 -4.15 -3.77 6.62
CA LEU A 36 -4.93 -3.16 5.56
C LEU A 36 -4.26 -3.33 4.19
N GLU A 37 -4.45 -4.51 3.59
CA GLU A 37 -3.79 -4.90 2.35
C GLU A 37 -4.05 -3.94 1.18
N SER A 38 -5.22 -3.29 1.13
CA SER A 38 -5.51 -2.29 0.09
C SER A 38 -4.56 -1.09 0.13
N ALA A 39 -4.18 -0.62 1.32
CA ALA A 39 -3.23 0.48 1.48
C ALA A 39 -1.80 0.04 1.10
N HIS A 40 -1.39 -1.15 1.52
CA HIS A 40 -0.11 -1.75 1.10
C HIS A 40 -0.02 -1.90 -0.42
N ARG A 41 -1.08 -2.42 -1.06
CA ARG A 41 -1.14 -2.59 -2.52
C ARG A 41 -1.05 -1.26 -3.26
N ALA A 42 -1.68 -0.21 -2.74
CA ALA A 42 -1.58 1.13 -3.31
C ALA A 42 -0.15 1.67 -3.22
N LEU A 43 0.52 1.54 -2.06
CA LEU A 43 1.92 1.91 -1.90
C LEU A 43 2.84 1.17 -2.86
N ILE A 44 2.70 -0.15 -2.98
CA ILE A 44 3.46 -0.97 -3.94
C ILE A 44 3.27 -0.42 -5.36
N SER A 45 2.03 -0.17 -5.77
CA SER A 45 1.72 0.37 -7.11
C SER A 45 2.35 1.75 -7.34
N LEU A 46 2.25 2.66 -6.37
CA LEU A 46 2.80 4.02 -6.48
C LEU A 46 4.32 4.00 -6.57
N HIS A 47 5.00 3.17 -5.77
CA HIS A 47 6.45 3.00 -5.85
C HIS A 47 6.89 2.44 -7.21
N LEU A 48 6.15 1.47 -7.77
CA LEU A 48 6.42 0.95 -9.11
C LEU A 48 6.23 2.02 -10.20
N ILE A 49 5.19 2.85 -10.10
CA ILE A 49 4.94 3.96 -11.04
C ILE A 49 6.08 5.00 -10.97
N GLN A 50 6.63 5.26 -9.78
CA GLN A 50 7.79 6.14 -9.59
C GLN A 50 9.13 5.51 -10.02
N GLY A 51 9.13 4.21 -10.38
CA GLY A 51 10.35 3.47 -10.71
C GLY A 51 11.14 2.98 -9.49
N ASP A 52 10.65 3.19 -8.28
CA ASP A 52 11.27 2.72 -7.04
C ASP A 52 10.83 1.27 -6.73
N ARG A 53 11.34 0.34 -7.54
CA ARG A 53 11.06 -1.09 -7.36
C ARG A 53 11.57 -1.62 -6.01
N VAL A 54 12.60 -1.00 -5.42
CA VAL A 54 13.15 -1.42 -4.13
C VAL A 54 12.14 -1.15 -3.02
N ALA A 55 11.58 0.07 -2.97
CA ALA A 55 10.53 0.40 -2.02
C ALA A 55 9.28 -0.49 -2.20
N ALA A 56 8.89 -0.78 -3.44
CA ALA A 56 7.76 -1.67 -3.74
C ALA A 56 7.96 -3.09 -3.17
N VAL A 57 9.15 -3.68 -3.35
CA VAL A 57 9.48 -5.02 -2.81
C VAL A 57 9.51 -4.99 -1.28
N HIS A 58 10.14 -3.99 -0.67
CA HIS A 58 10.17 -3.85 0.79
C HIS A 58 8.76 -3.75 1.40
N GLN A 59 7.85 -3.00 0.76
CA GLN A 59 6.47 -2.88 1.20
C GLN A 59 5.73 -4.22 1.11
N TYR A 60 5.94 -4.97 0.02
CA TYR A 60 5.35 -6.30 -0.15
C TYR A 60 5.87 -7.31 0.88
N ASP A 61 7.17 -7.30 1.16
CA ASP A 61 7.78 -8.18 2.17
C ASP A 61 7.24 -7.86 3.58
N ALA A 62 7.06 -6.58 3.90
CA ALA A 62 6.46 -6.14 5.16
C ALA A 62 5.02 -6.65 5.31
N LEU A 63 4.17 -6.47 4.28
CA LEU A 63 2.81 -7.01 4.26
C LEU A 63 2.81 -8.53 4.41
N THR A 64 3.65 -9.22 3.63
CA THR A 64 3.73 -10.69 3.62
C THR A 64 4.09 -11.23 5.00
N LYS A 65 5.05 -10.60 5.68
CA LYS A 65 5.45 -10.97 7.04
C LYS A 65 4.29 -10.84 8.02
N ILE A 66 3.60 -9.70 8.01
CA ILE A 66 2.51 -9.42 8.94
C ILE A 66 1.32 -10.35 8.68
N LEU A 67 0.97 -10.61 7.42
CA LEU A 67 -0.10 -11.56 7.08
C LEU A 67 0.26 -13.00 7.47
N ALA A 68 1.52 -13.40 7.31
CA ALA A 68 1.98 -14.74 7.69
C ALA A 68 1.85 -14.97 9.20
N GLU A 69 2.09 -13.94 10.03
CA GLU A 69 1.85 -14.00 11.48
C GLU A 69 0.37 -14.26 11.81
N GLN A 70 -0.54 -13.83 10.94
CA GLN A 70 -1.98 -14.09 11.03
C GLN A 70 -2.42 -15.38 10.30
N GLY A 71 -1.48 -16.19 9.81
CA GLY A 71 -1.79 -17.40 9.04
C GLY A 71 -2.42 -17.12 7.66
N SER A 72 -2.23 -15.92 7.13
CA SER A 72 -2.76 -15.46 5.84
C SER A 72 -1.62 -15.16 4.86
N VAL A 73 -1.97 -14.92 3.59
CA VAL A 73 -1.02 -14.55 2.53
C VAL A 73 -1.56 -13.35 1.76
N PRO A 74 -0.71 -12.55 1.09
CA PRO A 74 -1.19 -11.50 0.21
C PRO A 74 -2.14 -12.04 -0.85
N SER A 75 -3.13 -11.24 -1.23
CA SER A 75 -4.04 -11.54 -2.32
C SER A 75 -3.28 -11.67 -3.66
N PRO A 76 -3.82 -12.44 -4.61
CA PRO A 76 -3.22 -12.57 -5.95
C PRO A 76 -3.05 -11.24 -6.66
N GLN A 77 -3.93 -10.27 -6.41
CA GLN A 77 -3.87 -8.93 -6.99
C GLN A 77 -2.63 -8.17 -6.52
N THR A 78 -2.27 -8.31 -5.24
CA THR A 78 -1.08 -7.69 -4.67
C THR A 78 0.19 -8.40 -5.16
N THR A 79 0.20 -9.74 -5.19
CA THR A 79 1.35 -10.51 -5.69
C THR A 79 1.63 -10.25 -7.17
N ALA A 80 0.59 -10.07 -8.00
CA ALA A 80 0.72 -9.79 -9.43
C ALA A 80 1.42 -8.45 -9.76
N LEU A 81 1.57 -7.55 -8.80
CA LEU A 81 2.31 -6.29 -9.01
C LEU A 81 3.82 -6.50 -9.10
N LEU A 82 4.34 -7.59 -8.52
CA LEU A 82 5.78 -7.87 -8.43
C LEU A 82 6.22 -9.12 -9.19
N SER A 83 5.26 -9.86 -9.76
CA SER A 83 5.49 -11.04 -10.60
C SER A 83 6.15 -10.71 -11.93
#